data_AF-A0A5M6CV41-F1
#
_entry.id   AF-A0A5M6CV41-F1
#
_cell.length_a   1.000
_cell.length_b   1.000
_cell.length_c   1.000
_cell.angle_alpha   90.00
_cell.angle_beta   90.00
_cell.angle_gamma   90.00
#
_symmetry.space_group_name_H-M   'P 1'
#
loop_
_entity.id
_entity.type
_entity.pdbx_description
1 polymer ?
#
loop_
_entity_poly.entity_id
_entity_poly.type
_entity_poly.pdbx_seq_one_letter_code
_entity_poly.pdbx_strand_id
1 'polypeptide(L)'
;MDKFEAYVLPYLVNSYFRYLADGEAKSMSVEYFQKSFTSIAATELINSGQRYFYYQNKETLELVMRFRISQAGGLSATMMRFSDFEKQFCHKTDKK
;
A
#
# COMPACT_ATOMS: atom_id res chain seq x y z
N MET A 1 -0.73 -16.93 4.69
CA MET A 1 -1.35 -16.51 3.41
C MET A 1 -1.25 -15.01 3.30
N ASP A 2 -0.71 -14.53 2.19
CA ASP A 2 -0.31 -13.13 2.03
C ASP A 2 -1.54 -12.23 1.93
N LYS A 3 -1.62 -11.17 2.74
CA LYS A 3 -2.74 -10.20 2.69
C LYS A 3 -2.85 -9.58 1.28
N PHE A 4 -1.77 -9.61 0.51
CA PHE A 4 -1.75 -9.18 -0.87
C PHE A 4 -2.66 -10.04 -1.76
N GLU A 5 -2.49 -11.37 -1.74
CA GLU A 5 -3.26 -12.28 -2.59
C GLU A 5 -4.74 -12.27 -2.27
N ALA A 6 -5.08 -12.18 -0.97
CA ALA A 6 -6.47 -12.20 -0.52
C ALA A 6 -7.21 -10.89 -0.80
N TYR A 7 -6.55 -9.75 -0.67
CA TYR A 7 -7.24 -8.45 -0.66
C TYR A 7 -6.84 -7.52 -1.81
N VAL A 8 -5.59 -7.55 -2.28
CA VAL A 8 -5.09 -6.60 -3.27
C VAL A 8 -5.12 -7.19 -4.67
N LEU A 9 -4.62 -8.43 -4.83
CA LEU A 9 -4.51 -9.12 -6.12
C LEU A 9 -5.84 -9.23 -6.89
N PRO A 10 -7.02 -9.44 -6.26
CA PRO A 10 -8.30 -9.49 -6.99
C PRO A 10 -8.64 -8.19 -7.74
N TYR A 11 -8.04 -7.06 -7.34
CA TYR A 11 -8.21 -5.76 -7.99
C TYR A 11 -7.15 -5.49 -9.07
N LEU A 12 -6.15 -6.35 -9.19
CA LEU A 12 -5.07 -6.25 -10.17
C LEU A 12 -5.36 -7.20 -11.33
N VAL A 13 -6.22 -6.76 -12.24
CA VAL A 13 -6.70 -7.55 -13.40
C VAL A 13 -5.58 -7.83 -14.42
N ASN A 14 -4.52 -7.04 -14.40
CA ASN A 14 -3.38 -7.15 -15.32
C ASN A 14 -2.11 -7.52 -14.56
N SER A 15 -1.13 -8.07 -15.28
CA SER A 15 0.23 -8.31 -14.75
C SER A 15 0.98 -7.04 -14.33
N TYR A 16 0.37 -5.86 -14.51
CA TYR A 16 0.88 -4.56 -14.11
C TYR A 16 -0.19 -3.74 -13.40
N PHE A 17 0.22 -2.93 -12.44
CA PHE A 17 -0.64 -1.96 -11.77
C PHE A 17 -0.04 -0.56 -11.83
N ARG A 18 -0.92 0.45 -11.82
CA ARG A 18 -0.51 1.85 -11.75
C ARG A 18 -0.44 2.31 -10.30
N TYR A 19 0.55 3.13 -9.98
CA TYR A 19 0.71 3.76 -8.68
C TYR A 19 1.16 5.21 -8.86
N LEU A 20 0.86 6.04 -7.87
CA LEU A 20 1.37 7.40 -7.79
C LEU A 20 2.69 7.42 -7.02
N ALA A 21 3.70 8.11 -7.54
CA ALA A 21 4.96 8.39 -6.85
C ALA A 21 5.37 9.83 -7.17
N ASP A 22 5.58 10.64 -6.14
CA ASP A 22 5.98 12.05 -6.29
C ASP A 22 5.06 12.87 -7.22
N GLY A 23 3.76 12.53 -7.24
CA GLY A 23 2.75 13.18 -8.09
C GLY A 23 2.65 12.61 -9.51
N GLU A 24 3.54 11.70 -9.90
CA GLU A 24 3.53 11.07 -11.23
C GLU A 24 2.89 9.68 -11.19
N ALA A 25 2.14 9.36 -12.24
CA ALA A 25 1.61 8.02 -12.44
C ALA A 25 2.70 7.11 -13.05
N LYS A 26 3.07 6.07 -12.31
CA LYS A 26 4.02 5.03 -12.72
C LYS A 26 3.34 3.68 -12.79
N SER A 27 3.98 2.70 -13.41
CA SER A 27 3.51 1.31 -13.46
C SER A 27 4.57 0.36 -12.93
N MET A 28 4.12 -0.76 -12.35
CA MET A 28 4.97 -1.82 -11.82
C MET A 28 4.32 -3.16 -12.12
N SER A 29 5.12 -4.20 -12.41
CA SER A 29 4.57 -5.54 -12.57
C SER A 29 4.18 -6.13 -11.22
N VAL A 30 3.08 -6.88 -11.20
CA VAL A 30 2.58 -7.59 -10.01
C VAL A 30 3.63 -8.60 -9.54
N GLU A 31 4.28 -9.29 -10.47
CA GLU A 31 5.31 -10.28 -10.17
C GLU A 31 6.54 -9.64 -9.49
N TYR A 32 7.03 -8.52 -10.03
CA TYR A 32 8.13 -7.78 -9.40
C TYR A 32 7.74 -7.32 -8.01
N PHE A 33 6.52 -6.80 -7.85
CA PHE A 33 6.03 -6.36 -6.55
C PHE A 33 6.03 -7.50 -5.52
N GLN A 34 5.48 -8.67 -5.85
CA GLN A 34 5.44 -9.83 -4.94
C GLN A 34 6.85 -10.30 -4.54
N LYS A 35 7.82 -10.20 -5.44
CA LYS A 35 9.23 -10.56 -5.17
C LYS A 35 9.92 -9.52 -4.30
N SER A 36 9.75 -8.24 -4.60
CA SER A 36 10.53 -7.14 -4.03
C SER A 36 9.89 -6.48 -2.81
N PHE A 37 8.63 -6.74 -2.50
CA PHE A 37 7.94 -6.12 -1.37
C PHE A 37 7.52 -7.12 -0.30
N THR A 38 7.45 -6.67 0.94
CA THR A 38 6.97 -7.46 2.09
C THR A 38 5.91 -6.69 2.87
N SER A 39 4.85 -7.38 3.33
CA SER A 39 3.80 -6.73 4.11
C SER A 39 4.34 -6.28 5.47
N ILE A 40 4.08 -5.02 5.83
CA ILE A 40 4.50 -4.46 7.12
C ILE A 40 3.33 -4.02 7.99
N ALA A 41 2.21 -3.60 7.39
CA ALA A 41 1.03 -3.19 8.13
C ALA A 41 -0.25 -3.32 7.29
N ALA A 42 -1.39 -3.42 7.98
CA ALA A 42 -2.70 -3.22 7.39
C ALA A 42 -3.59 -2.46 8.36
N THR A 43 -4.45 -1.58 7.87
CA THR A 43 -5.37 -0.78 8.68
C THR A 43 -6.73 -0.76 8.02
N GLU A 44 -7.77 -1.03 8.80
CA GLU A 44 -9.15 -0.93 8.35
C GLU A 44 -9.83 0.25 9.06
N LEU A 45 -10.33 1.20 8.28
CA LEU A 45 -11.13 2.31 8.76
C LEU A 45 -12.61 1.95 8.57
N ILE A 46 -13.18 1.35 9.61
CA ILE A 46 -14.55 0.81 9.61
C ILE A 46 -15.58 1.89 9.21
N ASN A 47 -15.41 3.11 9.72
CA ASN A 47 -16.35 4.21 9.48
C ASN A 47 -16.38 4.70 8.02
N SER A 48 -15.34 4.44 7.23
CA SER A 48 -15.26 4.86 5.82
C SER A 48 -15.26 3.69 4.84
N GLY A 49 -15.33 2.44 5.33
CA GLY A 49 -15.21 1.24 4.49
C GLY A 49 -13.88 1.15 3.73
N GLN A 50 -12.84 1.79 4.24
CA GLN A 50 -11.52 1.86 3.59
C GLN A 50 -10.55 0.90 4.26
N ARG A 51 -9.81 0.16 3.44
CA ARG A 51 -8.72 -0.71 3.87
C ARG A 51 -7.41 -0.24 3.28
N TYR A 52 -6.40 -0.15 4.12
CA TYR A 52 -5.06 0.24 3.77
C TYR A 52 -4.13 -0.94 3.99
N PHE A 53 -3.29 -1.25 3.00
CA PHE A 53 -2.26 -2.28 3.08
C PHE A 53 -0.92 -1.64 2.74
N TYR A 54 0.08 -1.89 3.58
CA TYR A 54 1.40 -1.29 3.48
C TYR A 54 2.44 -2.37 3.28
N TYR A 55 3.30 -2.16 2.29
CA TYR A 55 4.36 -3.09 1.94
C TYR A 55 5.66 -2.33 1.77
N GLN A 56 6.73 -2.80 2.39
CA GLN A 56 8.05 -2.21 2.29
C GLN A 56 8.86 -2.90 1.19
N ASN A 57 9.60 -2.14 0.40
CA ASN A 57 10.54 -2.71 -0.55
C ASN A 57 11.73 -3.35 0.22
N LYS A 58 12.13 -4.56 -0.17
CA LYS A 58 13.17 -5.36 0.49
C LYS A 58 14.59 -4.86 0.19
N GLU A 59 14.78 -4.20 -0.95
CA GLU A 59 16.08 -3.67 -1.39
C GLU A 59 16.24 -2.19 -0.99
N THR A 60 15.17 -1.41 -1.15
CA THR A 60 15.12 0.01 -0.78
C THR A 60 14.18 0.20 0.40
N LEU A 61 14.69 -0.04 1.60
CA LEU A 61 13.90 0.01 2.85
C LEU A 61 13.22 1.36 3.10
N GLU A 62 13.67 2.42 2.44
CA GLU A 62 13.06 3.75 2.50
C GLU A 62 11.74 3.85 1.72
N LEU A 63 11.36 2.85 0.92
CA LEU A 63 10.16 2.89 0.08
C LEU A 63 9.06 1.97 0.62
N VAL A 64 7.87 2.55 0.73
CA VAL A 64 6.65 1.85 1.14
C VAL A 64 5.58 2.02 0.06
N MET A 65 5.07 0.91 -0.43
CA MET A 65 3.87 0.86 -1.25
C MET A 65 2.64 0.80 -0.36
N ARG A 66 1.72 1.74 -0.55
CA ARG A 66 0.41 1.77 0.10
C ARG A 66 -0.68 1.47 -0.92
N PHE A 67 -1.43 0.40 -0.68
CA PHE A 67 -2.70 0.15 -1.34
C PHE A 67 -3.84 0.64 -0.48
N ARG A 68 -4.74 1.43 -1.05
CA ARG A 68 -6.03 1.79 -0.47
C ARG A 68 -7.13 1.15 -1.29
N ILE A 69 -7.95 0.34 -0.64
CA ILE A 69 -9.18 -0.25 -1.19
C ILE A 69 -10.35 0.47 -0.55
N SER A 70 -11.29 0.90 -1.38
CA SER A 70 -12.54 1.52 -0.94
C SER A 70 -13.68 0.97 -1.79
N GLN A 71 -14.87 0.82 -1.19
CA GLN A 71 -16.04 0.34 -1.92
C GLN A 71 -16.45 1.30 -3.05
N ALA A 72 -16.33 2.62 -2.83
CA ALA A 72 -16.74 3.63 -3.80
C ALA A 72 -15.68 3.94 -4.89
N GLY A 73 -14.38 3.78 -4.58
CA GLY A 73 -13.28 4.19 -5.45
C GLY A 73 -12.36 3.06 -5.92
N GLY A 74 -12.66 1.80 -5.57
CA GLY A 74 -11.84 0.65 -5.93
C GLY A 74 -10.46 0.67 -5.27
N LEU A 75 -9.46 0.13 -5.99
CA LEU A 75 -8.06 0.08 -5.59
C LEU A 75 -7.29 1.32 -6.08
N SER A 76 -6.50 1.91 -5.19
CA SER A 76 -5.49 2.91 -5.53
C SER A 76 -4.15 2.56 -4.87
N ALA A 77 -3.04 2.78 -5.57
CA ALA A 77 -1.70 2.52 -5.09
C ALA A 77 -0.86 3.80 -5.05
N THR A 78 -0.05 3.96 -4.00
CA THR A 78 0.85 5.10 -3.83
C THR A 78 2.18 4.61 -3.26
N MET A 79 3.30 4.99 -3.89
CA MET A 79 4.63 4.85 -3.31
C MET A 79 4.93 6.07 -2.46
N MET A 80 5.47 5.86 -1.27
CA MET A 80 5.85 6.91 -0.34
C MET A 80 7.13 6.54 0.42
N ARG A 81 7.74 7.55 1.06
CA ARG A 81 8.89 7.31 1.94
C ARG A 81 8.47 6.65 3.24
N PHE A 82 9.35 5.80 3.78
CA PHE A 82 9.13 5.13 5.06
C PHE A 82 8.94 6.13 6.20
N SER A 83 9.67 7.23 6.19
CA SER A 83 9.50 8.31 7.19
C SER A 83 8.12 8.97 7.16
N ASP A 84 7.50 9.09 5.97
CA ASP A 84 6.13 9.61 5.85
C ASP A 84 5.08 8.58 6.27
N PHE A 85 5.39 7.29 6.14
CA PHE A 85 4.62 6.21 6.74
C PHE A 85 4.70 6.29 8.27
N GLU A 86 5.90 6.35 8.85
CA GLU A 86 6.07 6.43 10.31
C GLU A 86 5.34 7.61 10.94
N LYS A 87 5.38 8.80 10.32
CA LYS A 87 4.64 9.98 10.80
C LYS A 87 3.13 9.71 10.93
N GLN A 88 2.55 8.93 10.02
CA GLN A 88 1.12 8.59 10.04
C GLN A 88 0.76 7.62 11.18
N PHE A 89 1.73 6.83 11.66
CA PHE A 89 1.52 5.88 12.75
C PHE A 89 1.93 6.46 14.12
N CYS A 90 2.99 7.26 14.22
CA CYS A 90 3.43 7.90 15.46
C CYS A 90 2.47 9.01 15.96
N HIS A 91 1.69 9.66 15.10
CA HIS A 91 0.69 10.64 15.56
C HIS A 91 -0.53 10.02 16.27
N LYS A 92 -0.60 8.68 16.41
CA LYS A 92 -1.66 8.01 17.17
C LYS A 92 -1.32 7.78 18.65
N THR A 93 -0.13 8.15 19.12
CA THR A 93 0.31 7.92 20.50
C THR A 93 0.35 9.17 21.41
N ASP A 94 -0.05 10.34 20.94
CA ASP A 94 -0.06 11.59 21.74
C ASP A 94 -1.46 12.18 21.95
N LYS A 95 -2.39 11.37 22.46
CA LYS A 95 -3.54 11.89 23.21
C LYS A 95 -3.65 11.12 24.52
N LYS A 96 -2.91 11.60 25.51
CA LYS A 96 -3.10 11.28 26.92
C LYS A 96 -3.77 12.47 27.60
#